data_AF-A0A1J4KW46-F1
#
_entry.id   AF-A0A1J4KW46-F1
#
_cell.length_a   1.000
_cell.length_b   1.000
_cell.length_c   1.000
_cell.angle_alpha   90.00
_cell.angle_beta   90.00
_cell.angle_gamma   90.00
#
_symmetry.space_group_name_H-M   'P 1'
#
loop_
_entity.id
_entity.type
_entity.pdbx_description
1 polymer ?
#
loop_
_entity_poly.entity_id
_entity_poly.type
_entity_poly.pdbx_seq_one_letter_code
_entity_poly.pdbx_strand_id
1 'polypeptide(L)'
;MGLFGKKISPEEKLKQFRQSLRRSCREIERERTRLQNQETKIKAEMKKLAAKGETESVMILAKDVVRNRNAMHKFLRLASQLESLGLRIETIKAQAGVTQALKGATGAMTQLNRMVNVPQLQAIMQKFMMENEMMDMKGEMMDEAMDDLWDDEGDMEEETAAQYAKVFAEMGIQMPPQLAGQMTGGAAMPTI
;
A
#
# COMPACT_ATOMS: atom_id res chain seq x y z
N MET A 1 -28.16 -26.42 28.77
CA MET A 1 -26.69 -26.51 28.94
C MET A 1 -26.08 -25.23 28.41
N GLY A 2 -25.30 -24.51 29.24
CA GLY A 2 -25.05 -23.07 29.12
C GLY A 2 -24.34 -22.58 27.86
N LEU A 3 -24.98 -21.61 27.19
CA LEU A 3 -24.41 -20.71 26.17
C LEU A 3 -23.51 -19.65 26.84
N PHE A 4 -22.39 -20.06 27.42
CA PHE A 4 -21.36 -19.12 27.85
C PHE A 4 -20.65 -18.56 26.61
N GLY A 5 -20.85 -17.28 26.32
CA GLY A 5 -20.03 -16.52 25.39
C GLY A 5 -18.57 -16.61 25.83
N LYS A 6 -17.80 -17.52 25.22
CA LYS A 6 -16.37 -17.64 25.47
C LYS A 6 -15.71 -16.35 25.01
N LYS A 7 -15.25 -15.54 25.96
CA LYS A 7 -14.33 -14.44 25.68
C LYS A 7 -13.17 -15.02 24.88
N ILE A 8 -13.03 -14.58 23.62
CA ILE A 8 -11.98 -15.03 22.70
C ILE A 8 -10.64 -14.90 23.42
N SER A 9 -9.87 -15.98 23.45
CA SER A 9 -8.59 -15.98 24.16
C SER A 9 -7.60 -15.03 23.47
N PRO A 10 -6.62 -14.45 24.19
CA PRO A 10 -5.58 -13.63 23.57
C PRO A 10 -4.84 -14.36 22.43
N GLU A 11 -4.64 -15.68 22.56
CA GLU A 11 -4.04 -16.53 21.52
C GLU A 11 -4.94 -16.63 20.28
N GLU A 12 -6.25 -16.79 20.46
CA GLU A 12 -7.21 -16.84 19.37
C GLU A 12 -7.28 -15.49 18.63
N LYS A 13 -7.22 -14.37 19.36
CA LYS A 13 -7.17 -13.02 18.75
C LYS A 13 -5.91 -12.82 17.90
N LEU A 14 -4.73 -13.18 18.42
CA LEU A 14 -3.48 -13.12 17.66
C LEU A 14 -3.50 -14.03 16.43
N LYS A 15 -4.10 -15.22 16.55
CA LYS A 15 -4.24 -16.16 15.43
C LYS A 15 -5.16 -15.58 14.34
N GLN A 16 -6.31 -15.03 14.70
CA GLN A 16 -7.22 -14.37 13.77
C GLN A 16 -6.55 -13.16 13.10
N PHE A 17 -5.87 -12.32 13.88
CA PHE A 17 -5.16 -11.16 13.36
C PHE A 17 -4.06 -11.54 12.38
N ARG A 18 -3.22 -12.54 12.70
CA ARG A 18 -2.20 -13.08 11.77
C ARG A 18 -2.82 -13.66 10.51
N GLN A 19 -3.95 -14.36 10.61
CA GLN A 19 -4.64 -14.90 9.44
C GLN A 19 -5.15 -13.77 8.54
N SER A 20 -5.68 -12.70 9.13
CA SER A 20 -6.16 -11.54 8.39
C SER A 20 -5.03 -10.80 7.70
N LEU A 21 -3.91 -10.52 8.41
CA LEU A 21 -2.71 -9.92 7.81
C LEU A 21 -2.23 -10.70 6.57
N ARG A 22 -2.18 -12.04 6.67
CA ARG A 22 -1.80 -12.91 5.54
C ARG A 22 -2.80 -12.89 4.38
N ARG A 23 -4.07 -12.59 4.60
CA ARG A 23 -5.06 -12.41 3.53
C ARG A 23 -4.81 -11.07 2.84
N SER A 24 -4.69 -9.99 3.62
CA SER A 24 -4.42 -8.65 3.10
C SER A 24 -3.10 -8.55 2.33
N CYS A 25 -2.01 -9.18 2.80
CA CYS A 25 -0.76 -9.25 2.01
C CYS A 25 -0.99 -9.87 0.62
N ARG A 26 -1.76 -10.96 0.55
CA ARG A 26 -2.07 -11.63 -0.73
C ARG A 26 -3.00 -10.79 -1.62
N GLU A 27 -3.92 -10.04 -1.03
CA GLU A 27 -4.79 -9.11 -1.76
C GLU A 27 -3.98 -7.95 -2.35
N ILE A 28 -3.08 -7.36 -1.57
CA ILE A 28 -2.15 -6.33 -2.03
C ILE A 28 -1.29 -6.84 -3.19
N GLU A 29 -0.73 -8.05 -3.07
CA GLU A 29 0.07 -8.65 -4.14
C GLU A 29 -0.73 -8.91 -5.42
N ARG A 30 -1.97 -9.39 -5.28
CA ARG A 30 -2.88 -9.57 -6.43
C ARG A 30 -3.19 -8.24 -7.10
N GLU A 31 -3.48 -7.20 -6.32
CA GLU A 31 -3.80 -5.88 -6.83
C GLU A 31 -2.59 -5.23 -7.50
N ARG A 32 -1.39 -5.35 -6.91
CA ARG A 32 -0.14 -4.91 -7.54
C ARG A 32 0.08 -5.60 -8.89
N THR A 33 -0.16 -6.92 -8.95
CA THR A 33 -0.02 -7.68 -10.19
C THR A 33 -1.07 -7.25 -11.23
N ARG A 34 -2.29 -6.92 -10.80
CA ARG A 34 -3.35 -6.36 -11.67
C ARG A 34 -2.91 -5.04 -12.29
N LEU A 35 -2.41 -4.11 -11.48
CA LEU A 35 -1.90 -2.81 -11.94
C LEU A 35 -0.70 -2.97 -12.88
N GLN A 36 0.23 -3.88 -12.58
CA GLN A 36 1.37 -4.16 -13.45
C GLN A 36 0.95 -4.69 -14.83
N ASN A 37 -0.06 -5.57 -14.87
CA ASN A 37 -0.62 -6.07 -16.12
C ASN A 37 -1.37 -4.96 -16.89
N GLN A 38 -2.07 -4.07 -16.20
CA GLN A 38 -2.72 -2.91 -16.80
C GLN A 38 -1.69 -1.94 -17.38
N GLU A 39 -0.62 -1.59 -16.64
CA GLU A 39 0.48 -0.77 -17.14
C GLU A 39 1.08 -1.36 -18.42
N THR A 40 1.27 -2.67 -18.48
CA THR A 40 1.80 -3.34 -19.68
C THR A 40 0.89 -3.16 -20.90
N LYS A 41 -0.43 -3.22 -20.72
CA LYS A 41 -1.42 -2.95 -21.78
C LYS A 41 -1.40 -1.49 -22.22
N ILE A 42 -1.39 -0.56 -21.26
CA ILE A 42 -1.33 0.88 -21.52
C ILE A 42 -0.06 1.21 -22.30
N LYS A 43 1.09 0.67 -21.91
CA LYS A 43 2.35 0.83 -22.65
C LYS A 43 2.25 0.34 -24.10
N ALA A 44 1.66 -0.83 -24.32
CA ALA A 44 1.46 -1.34 -25.69
C ALA A 44 0.56 -0.42 -26.52
N GLU A 45 -0.48 0.17 -25.91
CA GLU A 45 -1.37 1.13 -26.55
C GLU A 45 -0.68 2.46 -26.84
N MET A 46 0.11 2.99 -25.89
CA MET A 46 0.94 4.19 -26.09
C MET A 46 1.83 4.08 -27.32
N LYS A 47 2.48 2.92 -27.55
CA LYS A 47 3.30 2.70 -28.76
C LYS A 47 2.49 2.80 -30.05
N LYS A 48 1.26 2.25 -30.06
CA LYS A 48 0.38 2.29 -31.22
C LYS A 48 -0.09 3.71 -31.52
N LEU A 49 -0.47 4.47 -30.49
CA LEU A 49 -0.94 5.84 -30.63
C LEU A 49 0.21 6.80 -31.00
N ALA A 50 1.40 6.59 -30.44
CA ALA A 50 2.59 7.33 -30.82
C ALA A 50 2.95 7.13 -32.29
N ALA A 51 2.85 5.91 -32.82
CA ALA A 51 3.07 5.64 -34.24
C ALA A 51 2.06 6.33 -35.17
N LYS A 52 0.86 6.64 -34.65
CA LYS A 52 -0.18 7.39 -35.37
C LYS A 52 -0.04 8.91 -35.25
N GLY A 53 0.88 9.40 -34.42
CA GLY A 53 1.04 10.82 -34.13
C GLY A 53 -0.02 11.40 -33.18
N GLU A 54 -0.78 10.56 -32.48
CA GLU A 54 -1.80 11.00 -31.50
C GLU A 54 -1.14 11.39 -30.17
N THR A 55 -0.45 12.52 -30.15
CA THR A 55 0.37 12.96 -29.00
C THR A 55 -0.43 13.25 -27.73
N GLU A 56 -1.65 13.77 -27.85
CA GLU A 56 -2.53 14.04 -26.69
C GLU A 56 -2.99 12.74 -26.01
N SER A 57 -3.39 11.74 -26.80
CA SER A 57 -3.80 10.43 -26.28
C SER A 57 -2.64 9.72 -25.57
N VAL A 58 -1.43 9.78 -26.15
CA VAL A 58 -0.21 9.23 -25.52
C VAL A 58 0.09 9.93 -24.19
N MET A 59 -0.13 11.24 -24.11
CA MET A 59 0.08 12.01 -22.89
C MET A 59 -0.88 11.59 -21.76
N ILE A 60 -2.16 11.38 -22.07
CA ILE A 60 -3.14 10.90 -21.08
C ILE A 60 -2.72 9.52 -20.56
N LEU A 61 -2.39 8.60 -21.45
CA LEU A 61 -1.95 7.25 -21.08
C LEU A 61 -0.62 7.25 -20.28
N ALA A 62 0.29 8.17 -20.57
CA ALA A 62 1.52 8.34 -19.79
C ALA A 62 1.21 8.73 -18.33
N LYS A 63 0.20 9.57 -18.11
CA LYS A 63 -0.27 9.90 -16.75
C LYS A 63 -0.80 8.67 -16.02
N ASP A 64 -1.56 7.83 -16.72
CA ASP A 64 -2.10 6.60 -16.13
C ASP A 64 -0.99 5.59 -15.78
N VAL A 65 0.08 5.50 -16.59
CA VAL A 65 1.28 4.71 -16.25
C VAL A 65 1.92 5.20 -14.96
N VAL A 66 2.11 6.51 -14.81
CA VAL A 66 2.71 7.09 -13.59
C VAL A 66 1.82 6.86 -12.37
N ARG A 67 0.51 7.07 -12.49
CA ARG A 67 -0.46 6.76 -11.42
C ARG A 67 -0.38 5.30 -10.99
N ASN A 68 -0.35 4.36 -11.94
CA ASN A 68 -0.23 2.94 -11.64
C ASN A 68 1.09 2.60 -10.93
N ARG A 69 2.22 3.20 -11.35
CA ARG A 69 3.51 3.02 -10.68
C ARG A 69 3.47 3.52 -9.25
N ASN A 70 2.94 4.71 -9.02
CA ASN A 70 2.83 5.29 -7.69
C ASN A 70 1.94 4.42 -6.79
N ALA A 71 0.80 3.94 -7.31
CA ALA A 71 -0.05 2.98 -6.60
C ALA A 71 0.68 1.66 -6.29
N MET A 72 1.45 1.10 -7.22
CA MET A 72 2.26 -0.10 -6.97
C MET A 72 3.34 0.12 -5.90
N HIS A 73 4.02 1.27 -5.90
CA HIS A 73 5.00 1.64 -4.87
C HIS A 73 4.33 1.76 -3.50
N LYS A 74 3.17 2.42 -3.43
CA LYS A 74 2.34 2.53 -2.24
C LYS A 74 1.94 1.13 -1.70
N PHE A 75 1.50 0.23 -2.57
CA PHE A 75 1.20 -1.16 -2.21
C PHE A 75 2.42 -1.93 -1.70
N LEU A 76 3.60 -1.70 -2.27
CA LEU A 76 4.84 -2.33 -1.80
C LEU A 76 5.21 -1.86 -0.38
N ARG A 77 5.08 -0.56 -0.10
CA ARG A 77 5.28 0.01 1.25
C ARG A 77 4.32 -0.62 2.26
N LEU A 78 3.04 -0.72 1.90
CA LEU A 78 2.02 -1.33 2.74
C LEU A 78 2.29 -2.82 3.00
N ALA A 79 2.67 -3.58 1.96
CA ALA A 79 3.02 -5.00 2.11
C ALA A 79 4.17 -5.20 3.11
N SER A 80 5.22 -4.37 3.04
CA SER A 80 6.35 -4.40 3.97
C SER A 80 5.95 -4.05 5.41
N GLN A 81 5.06 -3.08 5.60
CA GLN A 81 4.51 -2.75 6.92
C GLN A 81 3.73 -3.94 7.51
N LEU A 82 2.87 -4.58 6.73
CA LEU A 82 2.11 -5.76 7.18
C LEU A 82 3.02 -6.95 7.51
N GLU A 83 4.10 -7.15 6.76
CA GLU A 83 5.11 -8.17 7.04
C GLU A 83 5.83 -7.91 8.38
N SER A 84 6.23 -6.66 8.62
CA SER A 84 6.81 -6.23 9.90
C SER A 84 5.86 -6.48 11.08
N LEU A 85 4.57 -6.21 10.90
CA LEU A 85 3.53 -6.54 11.90
C LEU A 85 3.41 -8.05 12.12
N GLY A 86 3.50 -8.85 11.05
CA GLY A 86 3.54 -10.30 11.12
C GLY A 86 4.71 -10.81 11.99
N LEU A 87 5.92 -10.26 11.79
CA LEU A 87 7.10 -10.58 12.59
C LEU A 87 6.91 -10.19 14.06
N ARG A 88 6.30 -9.03 14.32
CA ARG A 88 6.00 -8.58 15.70
C ARG A 88 5.06 -9.56 16.42
N ILE A 89 4.05 -10.10 15.72
CA ILE A 89 3.14 -11.13 16.29
C ILE A 89 3.91 -12.42 16.58
N GLU A 90 4.81 -12.83 15.69
CA GLU A 90 5.64 -14.03 15.90
C GLU A 90 6.53 -13.89 17.13
N THR A 91 7.15 -12.72 17.32
CA THR A 91 7.90 -12.38 18.53
C THR A 91 7.04 -12.46 19.79
N ILE A 92 5.83 -11.89 19.77
CA ILE A 92 4.88 -11.98 20.91
C ILE A 92 4.55 -13.44 21.23
N LYS A 93 4.32 -14.27 20.19
CA LYS A 93 4.02 -15.69 20.37
C LYS A 93 5.21 -16.44 20.97
N ALA A 94 6.42 -16.20 20.47
CA ALA A 94 7.64 -16.82 21.00
C ALA A 94 7.86 -16.45 22.48
N GLN A 95 7.67 -15.17 22.81
CA GLN A 95 7.79 -14.69 24.19
C GLN A 95 6.77 -15.37 25.13
N ALA A 96 5.52 -15.54 24.69
CA ALA A 96 4.51 -16.26 25.45
C ALA A 96 4.86 -17.76 25.65
N GLY A 97 5.39 -18.42 24.62
CA GLY A 97 5.82 -19.82 24.70
C GLY A 97 6.97 -20.04 25.68
N VAL A 98 7.94 -19.11 25.72
CA VAL A 98 9.04 -19.13 26.70
C VAL A 98 8.53 -18.96 28.12
N THR A 99 7.60 -18.03 28.37
CA THR A 99 6.96 -17.87 29.70
C THR A 99 6.24 -19.14 30.15
N GLN A 100 5.56 -19.85 29.24
CA GLN A 100 4.87 -21.10 29.57
C GLN A 100 5.82 -22.25 29.90
N ALA A 101 7.00 -22.30 29.28
CA ALA A 101 8.04 -23.28 29.57
C ALA A 101 8.75 -23.02 30.93
N LEU A 102 8.79 -21.78 31.42
CA LEU A 102 9.56 -21.35 32.60
C LEU A 102 8.81 -21.40 33.96
N LYS A 103 7.87 -22.34 34.15
CA LYS A 103 7.02 -22.55 35.36
C LYS A 103 5.88 -21.54 35.54
N GLY A 104 4.66 -21.97 35.21
CA GLY A 104 3.41 -21.40 35.72
C GLY A 104 2.41 -21.03 34.62
N ALA A 105 1.61 -22.00 34.17
CA ALA A 105 0.60 -21.84 33.12
C ALA A 105 -0.39 -20.67 33.35
N THR A 106 -0.58 -20.25 34.60
CA THR A 106 -1.43 -19.11 34.98
C THR A 106 -0.79 -17.75 34.72
N GLY A 107 0.54 -17.61 34.83
CA GLY A 107 1.25 -16.34 34.58
C GLY A 107 1.38 -16.02 33.08
N ALA A 108 1.56 -17.05 32.25
CA ALA A 108 1.71 -16.91 30.81
C ALA A 108 0.49 -16.25 30.14
N MET A 109 -0.73 -16.63 30.54
CA MET A 109 -1.96 -16.03 30.01
C MET A 109 -2.15 -14.57 30.44
N THR A 110 -1.82 -14.21 31.69
CA THR A 110 -1.86 -12.81 32.14
C THR A 110 -0.83 -11.96 31.41
N GLN A 111 0.37 -12.48 31.16
CA GLN A 111 1.43 -11.78 30.46
C GLN A 111 1.11 -11.61 28.97
N LEU A 112 0.56 -12.65 28.33
CA LEU A 112 0.05 -12.58 26.97
C LEU A 112 -1.13 -11.60 26.85
N ASN A 113 -2.05 -11.59 27.81
CA ASN A 113 -3.15 -10.63 27.83
C ASN A 113 -2.65 -9.18 27.90
N ARG A 114 -1.61 -8.91 28.69
CA ARG A 114 -0.95 -7.59 28.71
C ARG A 114 -0.30 -7.24 27.38
N MET A 115 0.37 -8.20 26.72
CA MET A 115 0.99 -8.00 25.41
C MET A 115 -0.04 -7.78 24.29
N VAL A 116 -1.17 -8.48 24.34
CA VAL A 116 -2.26 -8.34 23.37
C VAL A 116 -3.04 -7.03 23.56
N ASN A 117 -3.19 -6.60 24.81
CA ASN A 117 -3.88 -5.36 25.16
C ASN A 117 -2.93 -4.15 25.26
N VAL A 118 -1.69 -4.23 24.76
CA VAL A 118 -0.85 -3.04 24.65
C VAL A 118 -1.53 -2.05 23.71
N PRO A 119 -1.67 -0.76 24.09
CA PRO A 119 -2.35 0.26 23.26
C PRO A 119 -1.83 0.31 21.82
N GLN A 120 -0.54 0.06 21.63
CA GLN A 120 0.08 -0.03 20.30
C GLN A 120 -0.49 -1.19 19.47
N LEU A 121 -0.64 -2.40 20.05
CA LEU A 121 -1.19 -3.54 19.32
C LEU A 121 -2.69 -3.38 19.06
N GLN A 122 -3.43 -2.80 20.01
CA GLN A 122 -4.85 -2.47 19.82
C GLN A 122 -5.05 -1.42 18.73
N ALA A 123 -4.24 -0.35 18.71
CA ALA A 123 -4.28 0.66 17.66
C ALA A 123 -3.91 0.06 16.30
N ILE A 124 -2.93 -0.84 16.25
CA ILE A 124 -2.56 -1.57 15.03
C ILE A 124 -3.71 -2.49 14.58
N MET A 125 -4.35 -3.23 15.48
CA MET A 125 -5.50 -4.08 15.15
C MET A 125 -6.70 -3.24 14.68
N GLN A 126 -6.97 -2.10 15.32
CA GLN A 126 -8.06 -1.21 14.92
C GLN A 126 -7.79 -0.55 13.57
N LYS A 127 -6.58 -0.02 13.35
CA LYS A 127 -6.17 0.54 12.05
C LYS A 127 -6.27 -0.52 10.96
N PHE A 128 -5.82 -1.74 11.22
CA PHE A 128 -5.93 -2.83 10.28
C PHE A 128 -7.39 -3.25 10.04
N MET A 129 -8.26 -3.31 11.05
CA MET A 129 -9.68 -3.62 10.85
C MET A 129 -10.36 -2.54 10.01
N MET A 130 -10.06 -1.27 10.27
CA MET A 130 -10.53 -0.13 9.51
C MET A 130 -9.99 -0.15 8.07
N GLU A 131 -8.71 -0.47 7.87
CA GLU A 131 -8.08 -0.64 6.55
C GLU A 131 -8.60 -1.85 5.79
N ASN A 132 -8.94 -2.94 6.47
CA ASN A 132 -9.50 -4.15 5.87
C ASN A 132 -10.95 -3.89 5.42
N GLU A 133 -11.73 -3.18 6.24
CA GLU A 133 -13.08 -2.72 5.90
C GLU A 133 -13.04 -1.69 4.77
N MET A 134 -12.06 -0.77 4.77
CA MET A 134 -11.79 0.12 3.62
C MET A 134 -11.32 -0.64 2.37
N MET A 135 -10.57 -1.74 2.51
CA MET A 135 -10.21 -2.61 1.39
C MET A 135 -11.42 -3.33 0.82
N ASP A 136 -12.37 -3.79 1.64
CA ASP A 136 -13.64 -4.35 1.16
C ASP A 136 -14.51 -3.27 0.49
N MET A 137 -14.43 -2.01 0.94
CA MET A 137 -15.06 -0.85 0.28
C MET A 137 -14.34 -0.39 -1.01
N LYS A 138 -13.19 -0.99 -1.40
CA LYS A 138 -12.50 -0.69 -2.67
C LYS A 138 -13.30 -1.03 -3.94
N GLY A 139 -14.48 -1.64 -3.81
CA GLY A 139 -15.44 -1.70 -4.90
C GLY A 139 -15.94 -0.32 -5.35
N GLU A 140 -16.01 0.68 -4.44
CA GLU A 140 -16.82 1.88 -4.69
C GLU A 140 -16.18 3.23 -4.27
N MET A 141 -15.14 3.30 -3.41
CA MET A 141 -14.57 4.58 -2.93
C MET A 141 -13.03 4.69 -2.98
N MET A 142 -12.36 4.03 -3.93
CA MET A 142 -10.88 3.97 -3.93
C MET A 142 -10.18 5.28 -4.35
N ASP A 143 -10.88 6.24 -4.97
CA ASP A 143 -10.21 7.40 -5.58
C ASP A 143 -10.21 8.68 -4.69
N GLU A 144 -11.27 8.95 -3.90
CA GLU A 144 -11.39 10.25 -3.19
C GLU A 144 -10.90 10.19 -1.73
N ALA A 145 -11.17 9.11 -1.00
CA ALA A 145 -10.80 9.03 0.43
C ALA A 145 -9.35 8.61 0.67
N MET A 146 -8.70 8.01 -0.33
CA MET A 146 -7.30 7.60 -0.25
C MET A 146 -6.32 8.69 -0.68
N ASP A 147 -6.75 9.66 -1.50
CA ASP A 147 -5.92 10.83 -1.82
C ASP A 147 -5.78 11.70 -0.57
N ASP A 148 -6.89 12.09 0.10
CA ASP A 148 -6.85 12.94 1.31
C ASP A 148 -6.06 12.36 2.50
N LEU A 149 -6.00 11.03 2.63
CA LEU A 149 -5.22 10.38 3.70
C LEU A 149 -3.72 10.28 3.37
N TRP A 150 -3.35 10.37 2.08
CA TRP A 150 -1.99 10.18 1.58
C TRP A 150 -1.38 11.46 0.95
N ASP A 151 -2.11 12.58 0.96
CA ASP A 151 -1.68 13.90 0.45
C ASP A 151 -0.75 14.67 1.40
N ASP A 152 -0.42 14.12 2.58
CA ASP A 152 0.39 14.80 3.62
C ASP A 152 1.92 14.64 3.45
N GLU A 153 2.41 14.17 2.30
CA GLU A 153 3.84 14.20 1.93
C GLU A 153 3.99 14.95 0.59
N GLY A 154 4.26 16.26 0.67
CA GLY A 154 4.34 17.23 -0.44
C GLY A 154 5.47 17.04 -1.47
N ASP A 155 5.64 15.82 -2.00
CA ASP A 155 6.64 15.45 -3.01
C ASP A 155 6.05 15.20 -4.42
N MET A 156 4.71 15.25 -4.59
CA MET A 156 4.11 14.72 -5.83
C MET A 156 4.17 15.64 -7.06
N GLU A 157 4.24 16.97 -6.94
CA GLU A 157 4.15 17.81 -8.15
C GLU A 157 5.44 17.81 -8.99
N GLU A 158 6.61 18.02 -8.38
CA GLU A 158 7.89 18.13 -9.11
C GLU A 158 8.41 16.77 -9.61
N GLU A 159 8.11 15.68 -8.90
CA GLU A 159 8.48 14.33 -9.33
C GLU A 159 7.68 13.85 -10.55
N THR A 160 6.45 14.32 -10.77
CA THR A 160 5.61 13.81 -11.88
C THR A 160 6.20 14.11 -13.25
N ALA A 161 6.76 15.31 -13.47
CA ALA A 161 7.36 15.68 -14.75
C ALA A 161 8.58 14.81 -15.11
N ALA A 162 9.44 14.55 -14.12
CA ALA A 162 10.57 13.64 -14.27
C ALA A 162 10.12 12.18 -14.48
N GLN A 163 9.04 11.76 -13.82
CA GLN A 163 8.44 10.44 -14.00
C GLN A 163 7.84 10.27 -15.41
N TYR A 164 7.19 11.30 -15.96
CA TYR A 164 6.73 11.28 -17.36
C TYR A 164 7.92 11.13 -18.31
N ALA A 165 8.96 11.95 -18.16
CA ALA A 165 10.16 11.86 -19.00
C ALA A 165 10.78 10.45 -19.00
N LYS A 166 10.84 9.79 -17.84
CA LYS A 166 11.29 8.39 -17.71
C LYS A 166 10.37 7.43 -18.49
N VAL A 167 9.05 7.55 -18.36
CA VAL A 167 8.09 6.70 -19.10
C VAL A 167 8.25 6.86 -20.61
N PHE A 168 8.38 8.09 -21.11
CA PHE A 168 8.58 8.33 -22.54
C PHE A 168 9.94 7.81 -23.04
N ALA A 169 11.00 7.99 -22.25
CA ALA A 169 12.34 7.48 -22.57
C ALA A 169 12.40 5.95 -22.61
N GLU A 170 11.79 5.25 -21.62
CA GLU A 170 11.66 3.78 -21.60
C GLU A 170 10.97 3.23 -22.86
N MET A 171 10.06 4.03 -23.42
CA MET A 171 9.24 3.63 -24.57
C MET A 171 9.85 4.00 -25.91
N GLY A 172 10.92 4.81 -25.91
CA GLY A 172 11.54 5.33 -27.13
C GLY A 172 10.65 6.30 -27.91
N ILE A 173 9.70 6.95 -27.23
CA ILE A 173 8.74 7.89 -27.84
C ILE A 173 9.22 9.31 -27.51
N GLN A 174 9.20 10.22 -28.51
CA GLN A 174 9.55 11.62 -28.28
C GLN A 174 8.51 12.29 -27.36
N MET A 175 8.99 12.94 -26.32
CA MET A 175 8.18 13.76 -25.42
C MET A 175 7.54 14.93 -26.17
N PRO A 176 6.23 15.20 -26.01
CA PRO A 176 5.61 16.40 -26.55
C PRO A 176 6.25 17.68 -25.98
N PRO A 177 6.41 18.74 -26.78
CA PRO A 177 7.09 19.98 -26.35
C PRO A 177 6.40 20.69 -25.16
N GLN A 178 5.10 20.49 -24.93
CA GLN A 178 4.40 21.04 -23.76
C GLN A 178 4.94 20.53 -22.41
N LEU A 179 5.39 19.26 -22.34
CA LEU A 179 6.02 18.71 -21.14
C LEU A 179 7.48 19.14 -21.00
N ALA A 180 8.20 19.24 -22.12
CA ALA A 180 9.58 19.74 -22.12
C ALA A 180 9.65 21.18 -21.58
N GLY A 181 8.66 22.01 -21.92
CA GLY A 181 8.51 23.37 -21.39
C GLY A 181 8.24 23.41 -19.87
N GLN A 182 7.43 22.49 -19.33
CA GLN A 182 7.19 22.38 -17.89
C GLN A 182 8.43 21.91 -17.11
N MET A 183 9.28 21.06 -17.70
CA MET A 183 10.57 20.67 -17.09
C MET A 183 11.59 21.82 -17.03
N THR A 184 11.51 22.78 -17.97
CA THR A 184 12.39 23.96 -18.00
C THR A 184 11.81 25.18 -17.26
N GLY A 185 10.51 25.17 -16.96
CA GLY A 185 9.79 26.31 -16.37
C GLY A 185 10.08 26.58 -14.90
N GLY A 186 10.70 25.64 -14.18
CA GLY A 186 11.16 25.84 -12.80
C GLY A 186 12.51 26.57 -12.68
N ALA A 187 13.22 26.79 -13.80
CA ALA A 187 14.58 27.34 -13.81
C ALA A 187 14.70 28.77 -14.36
N ALA A 188 13.62 29.57 -14.32
CA ALA A 188 13.66 30.98 -14.68
C ALA A 188 13.31 31.85 -13.47
N MET A 189 14.27 32.05 -12.58
CA MET A 189 14.28 33.22 -11.70
C MET A 189 14.38 34.47 -12.60
N PRO A 190 13.40 35.40 -12.59
CA PRO A 190 13.61 36.68 -13.22
C PRO A 190 14.53 37.50 -12.32
N THR A 191 15.80 37.62 -12.71
CA THR A 191 16.59 38.80 -12.37
C THR A 191 15.91 40.02 -12.97
N ILE A 192 15.42 40.92 -12.13
CA ILE A 192 15.80 42.35 -12.01
C ILE A 192 15.22 42.87 -10.70
#